data_AF-A0A178UY10-F1
#
_entry.id   AF-A0A178UY10-F1
#
_cell.length_a   1.000
_cell.length_b   1.000
_cell.length_c   1.000
_cell.angle_alpha   90.00
_cell.angle_beta   90.00
_cell.angle_gamma   90.00
#
_symmetry.space_group_name_H-M   'P 1'
#
loop_
_entity.id
_entity.type
_entity.pdbx_description
1 polymer ?
#
loop_
_entity_poly.entity_id
_entity_poly.type
_entity_poly.pdbx_seq_one_letter_code
_entity_poly.pdbx_strand_id
1 'polypeptide(L)'
;MAGDLHHYMRHSCTQSDGPVHVPHLLVNGCGGAFLHPTHVFRCFSKFYGASYESKSAYPSFEDSSRIALGNILKFRKKNWQFDFIGGIIYFLLVFSLFPQCELGHILRGDSFSGHLGSFFGTVWSSFVYVTEQSYVSFTGVLMLLITAIMFVPSKISRRKRLLIGILHVSAHLMAALILMLLLELGIEICIQHKLLANSGYHTLYQWYKSVENEHFPDPTGLRDRIEQWTFGLYPACIKYLMSAFDIPEVMAVTRTNICREGMESLSRSGAAIYYASVFLYFWVFSTPVVSLVFGSYLYISINWLHIHFDEAFSSLRIANYKSFTRFHIKPDGDLEVFTLGVDKVPKEWKLDKDWDAEPRSTVKMSHHRRFPSKWCATTLQQDPVNTVKIVDKFVIHRSEKETGGS
;
A
#
# COMPACT_ATOMS: atom_id res chain seq x y z
N MET A 1 -21.28 4.99 24.20
CA MET A 1 -20.63 6.02 23.38
C MET A 1 -20.02 5.32 22.18
N ALA A 2 -20.35 5.76 20.98
CA ALA A 2 -19.69 5.37 19.74
C ALA A 2 -19.25 6.66 19.07
N GLY A 3 -18.10 6.64 18.40
CA GLY A 3 -17.56 7.81 17.71
C GLY A 3 -16.80 7.37 16.47
N ASP A 4 -16.74 8.28 15.50
CA ASP A 4 -16.11 8.02 14.18
C ASP A 4 -14.60 7.82 14.29
N LEU A 5 -13.97 8.38 15.34
CA LEU A 5 -12.56 8.18 15.64
C LEU A 5 -12.35 6.93 16.48
N HIS A 6 -11.76 5.92 15.86
CA HIS A 6 -11.55 4.60 16.46
C HIS A 6 -10.31 4.52 17.35
N HIS A 7 -10.18 5.46 18.28
CA HIS A 7 -9.21 5.44 19.36
C HIS A 7 -9.90 5.85 20.66
N TYR A 8 -9.14 5.78 21.76
CA TYR A 8 -9.57 6.38 23.02
C TYR A 8 -8.70 7.60 23.35
N MET A 9 -9.32 8.72 23.73
CA MET A 9 -8.63 9.89 24.25
C MET A 9 -9.51 10.57 25.31
N ARG A 10 -8.88 10.99 26.42
CA ARG A 10 -9.50 11.83 27.44
C ARG A 10 -8.80 13.18 27.51
N HIS A 11 -9.61 14.23 27.52
CA HIS A 11 -9.15 15.57 27.86
C HIS A 11 -9.91 16.08 29.07
N SER A 12 -9.22 16.82 29.94
CA SER A 12 -9.83 17.49 31.09
C SER A 12 -9.68 19.00 30.95
N CYS A 13 -10.71 19.74 31.32
CA CYS A 13 -10.67 21.19 31.34
C CYS A 13 -9.61 21.67 32.36
N THR A 14 -8.82 22.67 31.99
CA THR A 14 -7.79 23.28 32.84
C THR A 14 -8.04 24.76 33.10
N GLN A 15 -8.61 25.48 32.14
CA GLN A 15 -8.93 26.92 32.26
C GLN A 15 -10.22 27.23 31.51
N SER A 16 -11.05 28.12 32.07
CA SER A 16 -12.25 28.64 31.41
C SER A 16 -12.49 30.08 31.85
N ASP A 17 -12.87 30.95 30.91
CA ASP A 17 -13.22 32.36 31.18
C ASP A 17 -14.62 32.50 31.85
N GLY A 18 -15.32 31.37 32.08
CA GLY A 18 -16.63 31.30 32.72
C GLY A 18 -16.84 29.95 33.43
N PRO A 19 -18.08 29.61 33.85
CA PRO A 19 -18.37 28.33 34.49
C PRO A 19 -18.04 27.16 33.55
N VAL A 20 -17.30 26.17 34.08
CA VAL A 20 -16.91 24.97 33.32
C VAL A 20 -18.12 24.08 33.10
N HIS A 21 -18.78 24.24 31.95
CA HIS A 21 -19.93 23.41 31.59
C HIS A 21 -19.57 21.96 31.22
N VAL A 22 -18.34 21.73 30.73
CA VAL A 22 -17.87 20.42 30.31
C VAL A 22 -16.50 20.11 30.95
N PRO A 23 -16.48 19.42 32.10
CA PRO A 23 -15.22 19.13 32.80
C PRO A 23 -14.30 18.17 32.04
N HIS A 24 -14.88 17.22 31.29
CA HIS A 24 -14.15 16.18 30.58
C HIS A 24 -14.70 15.94 29.17
N LEU A 25 -13.79 15.74 28.21
CA LEU A 25 -14.08 15.29 26.86
C LEU A 25 -13.52 13.89 26.66
N LEU A 26 -14.38 12.97 26.21
CA LEU A 26 -14.04 11.58 25.97
C LEU A 26 -14.30 11.23 24.51
N VAL A 27 -13.26 10.76 23.83
CA VAL A 27 -13.38 10.06 22.56
C VAL A 27 -13.21 8.58 22.86
N ASN A 28 -14.20 7.75 22.52
CA ASN A 28 -14.04 6.30 22.55
C ASN A 28 -14.79 5.64 21.39
N GLY A 29 -14.14 5.56 20.23
CA GLY A 29 -14.67 4.85 19.05
C GLY A 29 -13.99 3.52 18.79
N CYS A 30 -13.22 2.98 19.75
CA CYS A 30 -12.35 1.81 19.52
C CYS A 30 -13.09 0.56 19.00
N GLY A 31 -14.41 0.49 19.10
CA GLY A 31 -15.24 -0.57 18.49
C GLY A 31 -15.28 -0.59 16.95
N GLY A 32 -14.80 0.46 16.26
CA GLY A 32 -14.90 0.57 14.79
C GLY A 32 -14.03 -0.40 13.98
N ALA A 33 -14.07 -0.32 12.64
CA ALA A 33 -13.48 -1.33 11.75
C ALA A 33 -11.94 -1.42 11.83
N PHE A 34 -11.25 -0.30 12.02
CA PHE A 34 -9.79 -0.21 12.13
C PHE A 34 -9.39 0.88 13.12
N LEU A 35 -8.21 0.80 13.70
CA LEU A 35 -7.66 1.80 14.61
C LEU A 35 -7.48 3.17 13.93
N HIS A 36 -7.81 4.27 14.58
CA HIS A 36 -7.38 5.62 14.17
C HIS A 36 -6.14 6.09 14.96
N PRO A 37 -5.31 6.98 14.40
CA PRO A 37 -4.15 7.50 15.12
C PRO A 37 -4.57 8.43 16.26
N THR A 38 -3.91 8.33 17.40
CA THR A 38 -3.96 9.33 18.48
C THR A 38 -2.96 10.48 18.31
N HIS A 39 -1.75 10.26 17.76
CA HIS A 39 -0.67 11.26 17.74
C HIS A 39 -1.00 12.52 16.93
N VAL A 40 -1.81 12.38 15.87
CA VAL A 40 -2.32 13.48 15.04
C VAL A 40 -3.16 14.48 15.84
N PHE A 41 -3.79 14.02 16.94
CA PHE A 41 -4.68 14.82 17.77
C PHE A 41 -4.01 15.33 19.06
N ARG A 42 -2.70 15.12 19.23
CA ARG A 42 -1.94 15.49 20.44
C ARG A 42 -2.07 16.96 20.84
N CYS A 43 -2.20 17.86 19.85
CA CYS A 43 -2.24 19.31 20.08
C CYS A 43 -3.66 19.86 20.31
N PHE A 44 -4.68 19.00 20.40
CA PHE A 44 -6.03 19.44 20.74
C PHE A 44 -6.04 20.05 22.16
N SER A 45 -6.50 21.30 22.26
CA SER A 45 -6.40 22.06 23.52
C SER A 45 -7.55 23.04 23.77
N LYS A 46 -8.48 23.24 22.82
CA LYS A 46 -9.55 24.23 22.96
C LYS A 46 -10.88 23.68 22.49
N PHE A 47 -11.93 23.94 23.26
CA PHE A 47 -13.31 23.59 22.93
C PHE A 47 -14.29 24.54 23.63
N TYR A 48 -15.22 25.13 22.88
CA TYR A 48 -16.20 26.12 23.38
C TYR A 48 -15.61 27.19 24.32
N GLY A 49 -14.47 27.78 23.96
CA GLY A 49 -13.81 28.83 24.76
C GLY A 49 -13.06 28.33 26.01
N ALA A 50 -13.16 27.06 26.38
CA ALA A 50 -12.37 26.47 27.45
C ALA A 50 -11.11 25.77 26.92
N SER A 51 -10.07 25.77 27.77
CA SER A 51 -8.80 25.09 27.50
C SER A 51 -8.81 23.70 28.14
N TYR A 52 -8.30 22.73 27.39
CA TYR A 52 -8.26 21.32 27.76
C TYR A 52 -6.85 20.77 27.62
N GLU A 53 -6.54 19.81 28.49
CA GLU A 53 -5.29 19.06 28.46
C GLU A 53 -5.57 17.58 28.23
N SER A 54 -4.82 16.95 27.34
CA SER A 54 -4.92 15.51 27.10
C SER A 54 -4.34 14.74 28.29
N LYS A 55 -5.18 13.93 28.95
CA LYS A 55 -4.81 13.18 30.16
C LYS A 55 -4.53 11.70 29.90
N SER A 56 -5.18 11.12 28.90
CA SER A 56 -4.94 9.74 28.49
C SER A 56 -5.24 9.57 27.00
N ALA A 57 -4.47 8.69 26.34
CA ALA A 57 -4.66 8.30 24.96
C ALA A 57 -4.33 6.81 24.81
N TYR A 58 -5.18 6.09 24.07
CA TYR A 58 -4.99 4.68 23.79
C TYR A 58 -5.28 4.38 22.30
N PRO A 59 -4.25 3.94 21.53
CA PRO A 59 -2.84 3.78 21.93
C PRO A 59 -2.16 5.10 22.33
N SER A 60 -1.02 5.00 23.02
CA SER A 60 -0.20 6.18 23.33
C SER A 60 0.22 6.91 22.06
N PHE A 61 0.56 8.20 22.15
CA PHE A 61 1.00 8.96 20.98
C PHE A 61 2.25 8.36 20.33
N GLU A 62 3.17 7.85 21.13
CA GLU A 62 4.38 7.20 20.62
C GLU A 62 4.05 5.90 19.90
N ASP A 63 3.24 5.02 20.51
CA ASP A 63 2.85 3.76 19.87
C ASP A 63 2.10 4.02 18.58
N SER A 64 1.21 5.01 18.59
CA SER A 64 0.44 5.46 17.43
C SER A 64 1.34 5.93 16.29
N SER A 65 2.37 6.74 16.56
CA SER A 65 3.34 7.17 15.55
C SER A 65 4.17 5.99 15.02
N ARG A 66 4.61 5.08 15.90
CA ARG A 66 5.34 3.86 15.51
C ARG A 66 4.50 2.93 14.65
N ILE A 67 3.21 2.79 14.96
CA ILE A 67 2.26 2.00 14.16
C ILE A 67 2.19 2.52 12.72
N ALA A 68 2.28 3.84 12.52
CA ALA A 68 2.25 4.45 11.20
C ALA A 68 3.41 4.00 10.29
N LEU A 69 4.56 3.56 10.85
CA LEU A 69 5.66 2.95 10.08
C LEU A 69 5.22 1.71 9.28
N GLY A 70 4.13 1.08 9.70
CA GLY A 70 3.46 0.03 8.94
C GLY A 70 3.08 0.46 7.52
N ASN A 71 2.90 1.75 7.23
CA ASN A 71 2.64 2.24 5.88
C ASN A 71 3.79 1.96 4.92
N ILE A 72 5.04 1.99 5.38
CA ILE A 72 6.18 1.63 4.53
C ILE A 72 6.27 0.11 4.37
N LEU A 73 6.21 -0.61 5.49
CA LEU A 73 6.56 -2.04 5.54
C LEU A 73 5.42 -2.99 5.16
N LYS A 74 4.16 -2.60 5.39
CA LYS A 74 2.99 -3.48 5.31
C LYS A 74 1.97 -3.04 4.27
N PHE A 75 2.08 -1.83 3.72
CA PHE A 75 1.09 -1.31 2.77
C PHE A 75 0.92 -2.24 1.57
N ARG A 76 2.02 -2.62 0.89
CA ARG A 76 1.97 -3.54 -0.25
C ARG A 76 1.30 -4.87 0.09
N LYS A 77 1.71 -5.49 1.21
CA LYS A 77 1.16 -6.78 1.67
C LYS A 77 -0.34 -6.71 1.95
N LYS A 78 -0.81 -5.58 2.48
CA LYS A 78 -2.23 -5.35 2.81
C LYS A 78 -3.05 -4.94 1.58
N ASN A 79 -2.43 -4.24 0.63
CA ASN A 79 -3.10 -3.55 -0.47
C ASN A 79 -2.52 -3.96 -1.83
N TRP A 80 -2.26 -5.25 -2.05
CA TRP A 80 -1.70 -5.75 -3.32
C TRP A 80 -2.54 -5.39 -4.56
N GLN A 81 -3.84 -5.12 -4.40
CA GLN A 81 -4.71 -4.63 -5.48
C GLN A 81 -4.31 -3.22 -5.97
N PHE A 82 -3.70 -2.41 -5.10
CA PHE A 82 -3.16 -1.10 -5.46
C PHE A 82 -2.02 -1.22 -6.47
N ASP A 83 -1.19 -2.26 -6.36
CA ASP A 83 -0.09 -2.52 -7.29
C ASP A 83 -0.60 -2.62 -8.73
N PHE A 84 -1.76 -3.25 -8.95
CA PHE A 84 -2.34 -3.38 -10.30
C PHE A 84 -2.53 -2.04 -10.99
N ILE A 85 -3.22 -1.11 -10.33
CA ILE A 85 -3.46 0.24 -10.84
C ILE A 85 -2.14 1.03 -10.89
N GLY A 86 -1.31 0.90 -9.86
CA GLY A 86 -0.04 1.61 -9.75
C GLY A 86 0.94 1.28 -10.88
N GLY A 87 1.06 0.02 -11.25
CA GLY A 87 1.92 -0.41 -12.36
C GLY A 87 1.42 0.10 -13.72
N ILE A 88 0.09 0.15 -13.93
CA ILE A 88 -0.50 0.78 -15.13
C ILE A 88 -0.14 2.26 -15.19
N ILE A 89 -0.28 2.98 -14.06
CA ILE A 89 0.10 4.39 -13.98
C ILE A 89 1.58 4.56 -14.32
N TYR A 90 2.48 3.77 -13.71
CA TYR A 90 3.91 3.86 -14.00
C TYR A 90 4.22 3.61 -15.47
N PHE A 91 3.60 2.60 -16.09
CA PHE A 91 3.78 2.34 -17.51
C PHE A 91 3.34 3.53 -18.36
N LEU A 92 2.20 4.17 -18.07
CA LEU A 92 1.76 5.38 -18.77
C LEU A 92 2.72 6.55 -18.60
N LEU A 93 3.29 6.74 -17.40
CA LEU A 93 4.26 7.81 -17.12
C LEU A 93 5.54 7.71 -17.97
N VAL A 94 5.91 6.51 -18.42
CA VAL A 94 7.12 6.28 -19.23
C VAL A 94 6.86 5.67 -20.60
N PHE A 95 5.58 5.53 -20.99
CA PHE A 95 5.16 4.86 -22.22
C PHE A 95 5.89 5.40 -23.46
N SER A 96 6.01 6.72 -23.57
CA SER A 96 6.64 7.40 -24.70
C SER A 96 8.16 7.25 -24.77
N LEU A 97 8.79 6.64 -23.76
CA LEU A 97 10.24 6.44 -23.69
C LEU A 97 10.68 5.05 -24.19
N PHE A 98 9.76 4.12 -24.40
CA PHE A 98 10.12 2.78 -24.88
C PHE A 98 10.17 2.70 -26.41
N PRO A 99 11.17 2.04 -27.02
CA PRO A 99 12.46 1.61 -26.45
C PRO A 99 13.48 2.75 -26.31
N GLN A 100 14.51 2.53 -25.49
CA GLN A 100 15.67 3.41 -25.42
C GLN A 100 16.82 2.83 -26.25
N CYS A 101 17.14 3.43 -27.41
CA CYS A 101 18.13 2.89 -28.35
C CYS A 101 19.58 3.31 -28.07
N GLU A 102 19.80 4.43 -27.38
CA GLU A 102 21.13 4.97 -27.11
C GLU A 102 21.47 4.84 -25.62
N LEU A 103 21.89 3.64 -25.19
CA LEU A 103 22.26 3.35 -23.80
C LEU A 103 23.74 3.01 -23.62
N GLY A 104 24.46 2.75 -24.72
CA GLY A 104 25.85 2.32 -24.67
C GLY A 104 26.78 3.30 -23.97
N HIS A 105 26.48 4.61 -23.97
CA HIS A 105 27.29 5.61 -23.26
C HIS A 105 27.25 5.43 -21.74
N ILE A 106 26.18 4.85 -21.17
CA ILE A 106 26.08 4.58 -19.73
C ILE A 106 27.09 3.49 -19.33
N LEU A 107 27.35 2.52 -20.21
CA LEU A 107 28.23 1.37 -19.94
C LEU A 107 29.70 1.61 -20.29
N ARG A 108 30.05 2.71 -20.97
CA ARG A 108 31.42 3.00 -21.45
C ARG A 108 32.30 3.80 -20.48
N GLY A 109 31.80 4.22 -19.33
CA GLY A 109 32.58 5.00 -18.37
C GLY A 109 33.75 4.20 -17.77
N ASP A 110 34.91 4.83 -17.57
CA ASP A 110 36.08 4.18 -16.96
C ASP A 110 36.00 4.08 -15.42
N SER A 111 34.95 4.64 -14.80
CA SER A 111 34.78 4.70 -13.34
C SER A 111 33.32 4.58 -12.91
N PHE A 112 33.10 4.08 -11.70
CA PHE A 112 31.76 3.96 -11.10
C PHE A 112 31.02 5.31 -11.02
N SER A 113 31.72 6.39 -10.66
CA SER A 113 31.16 7.75 -10.66
C SER A 113 30.77 8.22 -12.06
N GLY A 114 31.55 7.84 -13.07
CA GLY A 114 31.23 8.12 -14.48
C GLY A 114 29.92 7.44 -14.90
N HIS A 115 29.78 6.13 -14.62
CA HIS A 115 28.54 5.40 -14.89
C HIS A 115 27.33 6.02 -14.19
N LEU A 116 27.48 6.40 -12.91
CA LEU A 116 26.40 7.01 -12.14
C LEU A 116 26.01 8.39 -12.70
N GLY A 117 27.00 9.20 -13.10
CA GLY A 117 26.78 10.48 -13.76
C GLY A 117 26.04 10.36 -15.09
N SER A 118 26.48 9.42 -15.95
CA SER A 118 25.79 9.13 -17.22
C SER A 118 24.38 8.60 -17.01
N PHE A 119 24.17 7.72 -16.02
CA PHE A 119 22.86 7.20 -15.67
C PHE A 119 21.88 8.31 -15.26
N PHE A 120 22.26 9.14 -14.28
CA PHE A 120 21.40 10.25 -13.85
C PHE A 120 21.25 11.34 -14.91
N GLY A 121 22.27 11.55 -15.74
CA GLY A 121 22.18 12.40 -16.92
C GLY A 121 21.10 11.92 -17.90
N THR A 122 21.07 10.61 -18.19
CA THR A 122 20.02 10.02 -19.04
C THR A 122 18.65 10.11 -18.39
N VAL A 123 18.51 9.84 -17.08
CA VAL A 123 17.23 10.04 -16.37
C VAL A 123 16.73 11.48 -16.50
N TRP A 124 17.63 12.46 -16.39
CA TRP A 124 17.30 13.88 -16.57
C TRP A 124 16.88 14.19 -18.01
N SER A 125 17.60 13.69 -19.01
CA SER A 125 17.21 13.82 -20.42
C SER A 125 15.85 13.18 -20.71
N SER A 126 15.56 12.02 -20.11
CA SER A 126 14.24 11.37 -20.21
C SER A 126 13.15 12.20 -19.55
N PHE A 127 13.42 12.84 -18.41
CA PHE A 127 12.49 13.77 -17.77
C PHE A 127 12.16 14.95 -18.69
N VAL A 128 13.19 15.60 -19.26
CA VAL A 128 13.01 16.72 -20.21
C VAL A 128 12.19 16.28 -21.42
N TYR A 129 12.49 15.10 -21.99
CA TYR A 129 11.72 14.53 -23.10
C TYR A 129 10.25 14.34 -22.74
N VAL A 130 9.95 13.78 -21.57
CA VAL A 130 8.58 13.61 -21.11
C VAL A 130 7.86 14.95 -21.01
N THR A 131 8.52 15.99 -20.51
CA THR A 131 7.91 17.31 -20.33
C THR A 131 7.75 18.12 -21.62
N GLU A 132 8.66 17.99 -22.57
CA GLU A 132 8.72 18.88 -23.74
C GLU A 132 8.21 18.23 -25.04
N GLN A 133 8.40 16.92 -25.19
CA GLN A 133 8.23 16.23 -26.48
C GLN A 133 7.13 15.15 -26.43
N SER A 134 6.83 14.60 -25.25
CA SER A 134 5.85 13.51 -25.13
C SER A 134 4.43 14.05 -24.91
N TYR A 135 3.45 13.57 -25.67
CA TYR A 135 2.04 13.90 -25.42
C TYR A 135 1.40 12.95 -24.41
N VAL A 136 1.59 11.64 -24.59
CA VAL A 136 0.92 10.60 -23.79
C VAL A 136 1.45 10.61 -22.35
N SER A 137 2.76 10.49 -22.17
CA SER A 137 3.38 10.46 -20.83
C SER A 137 3.21 11.78 -20.09
N PHE A 138 3.35 12.93 -20.76
CA PHE A 138 3.04 14.25 -20.17
C PHE A 138 1.59 14.34 -19.68
N THR A 139 0.62 13.89 -20.49
CA THR A 139 -0.79 13.87 -20.10
C THR A 139 -1.01 12.99 -18.87
N GLY A 140 -0.35 11.82 -18.82
CA GLY A 140 -0.34 10.96 -17.64
C GLY A 140 0.20 11.66 -16.39
N VAL A 141 1.31 12.39 -16.50
CA VAL A 141 1.90 13.19 -15.41
C VAL A 141 0.93 14.27 -14.94
N LEU A 142 0.33 15.02 -15.87
CA LEU A 142 -0.62 16.10 -15.55
C LEU A 142 -1.87 15.56 -14.85
N MET A 143 -2.44 14.47 -15.35
CA MET A 143 -3.60 13.83 -14.72
C MET A 143 -3.27 13.35 -13.31
N LEU A 144 -2.13 12.68 -13.14
CA LEU A 144 -1.67 12.23 -11.82
C LEU A 144 -1.46 13.42 -10.87
N LEU A 145 -0.92 14.54 -11.37
CA LEU A 145 -0.72 15.77 -10.59
C LEU A 145 -2.04 16.39 -10.14
N ILE A 146 -3.02 16.50 -11.04
CA ILE A 146 -4.36 17.00 -10.72
C ILE A 146 -5.00 16.11 -9.65
N THR A 147 -4.98 14.79 -9.84
CA THR A 147 -5.52 13.83 -8.87
C THR A 147 -4.80 13.94 -7.52
N ALA A 148 -3.47 14.00 -7.49
CA ALA A 148 -2.70 14.12 -6.26
C ALA A 148 -3.05 15.40 -5.49
N ILE A 149 -3.14 16.55 -6.15
CA ILE A 149 -3.51 17.83 -5.51
C ILE A 149 -4.95 17.79 -4.99
N MET A 150 -5.86 17.19 -5.75
CA MET A 150 -7.26 17.02 -5.35
C MET A 150 -7.40 16.14 -4.12
N PHE A 151 -6.58 15.08 -4.02
CA PHE A 151 -6.61 14.12 -2.93
C PHE A 151 -6.12 14.72 -1.61
N VAL A 152 -5.21 15.70 -1.62
CA VAL A 152 -4.76 16.37 -0.38
C VAL A 152 -5.93 17.11 0.29
N PRO A 153 -6.19 16.90 1.61
CA PRO A 153 -7.33 17.45 2.31
C PRO A 153 -7.48 18.97 2.20
N SER A 154 -8.73 19.44 2.09
CA SER A 154 -9.07 20.86 1.94
C SER A 154 -8.71 21.73 3.15
N LYS A 155 -8.49 21.13 4.33
CA LYS A 155 -8.01 21.81 5.55
C LYS A 155 -6.63 22.46 5.36
N ILE A 156 -5.85 21.99 4.37
CA ILE A 156 -4.53 22.52 4.04
C ILE A 156 -4.66 23.64 2.98
N SER A 157 -3.84 24.69 3.10
CA SER A 157 -3.85 25.81 2.15
C SER A 157 -3.54 25.35 0.72
N ARG A 158 -4.14 26.01 -0.28
CA ARG A 158 -3.97 25.66 -1.71
C ARG A 158 -2.50 25.56 -2.14
N ARG A 159 -1.64 26.46 -1.65
CA ARG A 159 -0.19 26.44 -1.93
C ARG A 159 0.48 25.18 -1.38
N LYS A 160 0.17 24.78 -0.14
CA LYS A 160 0.73 23.57 0.46
C LYS A 160 0.20 22.31 -0.25
N ARG A 161 -1.07 22.27 -0.62
CA ARG A 161 -1.65 21.17 -1.42
C ARG A 161 -0.92 20.99 -2.75
N LEU A 162 -0.66 22.10 -3.44
CA LEU A 162 0.13 22.10 -4.68
C LEU A 162 1.54 21.55 -4.44
N LEU A 163 2.26 22.04 -3.42
CA LEU A 163 3.61 21.58 -3.10
C LEU A 163 3.66 20.08 -2.76
N ILE A 164 2.74 19.59 -1.94
CA ILE A 164 2.64 18.16 -1.58
C ILE A 164 2.36 17.31 -2.82
N GLY A 165 1.40 17.73 -3.65
CA GLY A 165 1.07 17.06 -4.90
C GLY A 165 2.26 17.00 -5.87
N ILE A 166 2.96 18.11 -6.08
CA ILE A 166 4.17 18.17 -6.92
C ILE A 166 5.23 17.22 -6.38
N LEU A 167 5.56 17.29 -5.08
CA LEU A 167 6.59 16.43 -4.50
C LEU A 167 6.24 14.93 -4.64
N HIS A 168 4.98 14.58 -4.42
CA HIS A 168 4.50 13.20 -4.53
C HIS A 168 4.57 12.69 -5.98
N VAL A 169 4.10 13.48 -6.95
CA VAL A 169 4.17 13.11 -8.37
C VAL A 169 5.60 13.07 -8.88
N SER A 170 6.45 14.01 -8.46
CA SER A 170 7.89 13.97 -8.79
C SER A 170 8.56 12.70 -8.27
N ALA A 171 8.22 12.24 -7.07
CA ALA A 171 8.74 10.97 -6.53
C ALA A 171 8.29 9.77 -7.37
N HIS A 172 7.02 9.72 -7.77
CA HIS A 172 6.51 8.66 -8.65
C HIS A 172 7.12 8.70 -10.05
N LEU A 173 7.22 9.88 -10.66
CA LEU A 173 7.82 10.08 -11.98
C LEU A 173 9.30 9.68 -11.98
N MET A 174 10.08 10.15 -11.01
CA MET A 174 11.49 9.80 -10.88
C MET A 174 11.68 8.29 -10.72
N ALA A 175 10.88 7.65 -9.86
CA ALA A 175 10.92 6.20 -9.69
C ALA A 175 10.57 5.46 -10.99
N ALA A 176 9.54 5.91 -11.72
CA ALA A 176 9.16 5.30 -12.99
C ALA A 176 10.27 5.44 -14.05
N LEU A 177 10.88 6.62 -14.17
CA LEU A 177 11.99 6.89 -15.09
C LEU A 177 13.23 6.03 -14.78
N ILE A 178 13.61 5.95 -13.49
CA ILE A 178 14.73 5.11 -13.04
C ILE A 178 14.45 3.64 -13.37
N LEU A 179 13.26 3.13 -13.07
CA LEU A 179 12.91 1.74 -13.35
C LEU A 179 12.85 1.44 -14.85
N MET A 180 12.33 2.38 -15.65
CA MET A 180 12.31 2.24 -17.10
C MET A 180 13.73 2.08 -17.63
N LEU A 181 14.62 2.98 -17.20
CA LEU A 181 16.02 2.96 -17.62
C LEU A 181 16.75 1.69 -17.13
N LEU A 182 16.47 1.22 -15.91
CA LEU A 182 17.03 -0.04 -15.41
C LEU A 182 16.55 -1.26 -16.21
N LEU A 183 15.28 -1.30 -16.62
CA LEU A 183 14.75 -2.37 -17.47
C LEU A 183 15.43 -2.36 -18.84
N GLU A 184 15.46 -1.20 -19.50
CA GLU A 184 16.08 -1.04 -20.82
C GLU A 184 17.60 -1.32 -20.79
N LEU A 185 18.30 -0.87 -19.75
CA LEU A 185 19.71 -1.18 -19.55
C LEU A 185 19.93 -2.67 -19.30
N GLY A 186 19.05 -3.34 -18.56
CA GLY A 186 19.09 -4.79 -18.37
C GLY A 186 18.96 -5.55 -19.70
N ILE A 187 18.03 -5.13 -20.56
CA ILE A 187 17.86 -5.70 -21.90
C ILE A 187 19.11 -5.45 -22.76
N GLU A 188 19.64 -4.22 -22.76
CA GLU A 188 20.86 -3.86 -23.49
C GLU A 188 22.06 -4.72 -23.05
N ILE A 189 22.27 -4.91 -21.75
CA ILE A 189 23.33 -5.78 -21.21
C ILE A 189 23.15 -7.22 -21.71
N CYS A 190 21.92 -7.75 -21.66
CA CYS A 190 21.62 -9.09 -22.17
C CYS A 190 21.90 -9.22 -23.67
N ILE A 191 21.60 -8.19 -24.47
CA ILE A 191 21.92 -8.17 -25.91
C ILE A 191 23.44 -8.14 -26.13
N GLN A 192 24.17 -7.26 -25.43
CA GLN A 192 25.63 -7.14 -25.56
C GLN A 192 26.38 -8.43 -25.19
N HIS A 193 25.89 -9.14 -24.17
CA HIS A 193 26.45 -10.42 -23.74
C HIS A 193 25.91 -11.63 -24.52
N LYS A 194 25.15 -11.42 -25.60
CA LYS A 194 24.56 -12.49 -26.41
C LYS A 194 23.71 -13.46 -25.58
N LEU A 195 22.94 -12.94 -24.63
CA LEU A 195 21.94 -13.69 -23.86
C LEU A 195 20.54 -13.59 -24.46
N LEU A 196 20.24 -12.48 -25.15
CA LEU A 196 18.99 -12.23 -25.86
C LEU A 196 19.25 -11.71 -27.28
N ALA A 197 18.26 -11.84 -28.16
CA ALA A 197 18.26 -11.36 -29.55
C ALA A 197 19.31 -11.98 -30.47
N ASN A 198 19.64 -13.26 -30.27
CA ASN A 198 20.68 -13.95 -31.06
C ASN A 198 20.17 -14.68 -32.32
N SER A 199 18.99 -15.31 -32.25
CA SER A 199 18.50 -16.20 -33.31
C SER A 199 17.05 -15.96 -33.72
N GLY A 200 16.49 -14.80 -33.34
CA GLY A 200 15.16 -14.32 -33.71
C GLY A 200 14.08 -14.63 -32.66
N TYR A 201 12.80 -14.43 -33.00
CA TYR A 201 11.65 -14.48 -32.07
C TYR A 201 11.34 -15.84 -31.41
N HIS A 202 12.11 -16.89 -31.69
CA HIS A 202 11.75 -18.26 -31.34
C HIS A 202 12.93 -19.04 -30.73
N THR A 203 13.78 -18.36 -29.95
CA THR A 203 14.96 -18.99 -29.32
C THR A 203 14.56 -20.18 -28.45
N LEU A 204 13.52 -20.04 -27.63
CA LEU A 204 13.04 -21.10 -26.76
C LEU A 204 12.54 -22.33 -27.55
N TYR A 205 11.88 -22.10 -28.69
CA TYR A 205 11.44 -23.18 -29.57
C TYR A 205 12.61 -23.89 -30.26
N GLN A 206 13.63 -23.13 -30.70
CA GLN A 206 14.85 -23.72 -31.27
C GLN A 206 15.60 -24.56 -30.25
N TRP A 207 15.74 -24.06 -29.01
CA TRP A 207 16.32 -24.82 -27.90
C TRP A 207 15.51 -26.07 -27.56
N TYR A 208 14.18 -25.97 -27.54
CA TYR A 208 13.32 -27.13 -27.35
C TYR A 208 13.54 -28.18 -28.44
N LYS A 209 13.59 -27.79 -29.71
CA LYS A 209 13.86 -28.71 -30.82
C LYS A 209 15.25 -29.35 -30.71
N SER A 210 16.27 -28.62 -30.28
CA SER A 210 17.61 -29.19 -30.10
C SER A 210 17.63 -30.24 -28.97
N VAL A 211 17.04 -29.91 -27.82
CA VAL A 211 16.97 -30.83 -26.66
C VAL A 211 16.08 -32.05 -26.97
N GLU A 212 14.96 -31.83 -27.64
CA GLU A 212 14.03 -32.88 -28.08
C GLU A 212 14.75 -33.88 -29.01
N ASN A 213 15.52 -33.40 -29.98
CA ASN A 213 16.25 -34.26 -30.91
C ASN A 213 17.39 -35.02 -30.23
N GLU A 214 18.07 -34.41 -29.26
CA GLU A 214 19.19 -35.02 -28.53
C GLU A 214 18.70 -36.12 -27.54
N HIS A 215 17.68 -35.83 -26.75
CA HIS A 215 17.23 -36.71 -25.67
C HIS A 215 16.13 -37.69 -26.09
N PHE A 216 15.39 -37.37 -27.14
CA PHE A 216 14.27 -38.17 -27.64
C PHE A 216 14.36 -38.34 -29.16
N PRO A 217 15.34 -39.10 -29.69
CA PRO A 217 15.46 -39.34 -31.12
C PRO A 217 14.21 -40.06 -31.65
N ASP A 218 13.80 -39.74 -32.88
CA ASP A 218 12.61 -40.32 -33.53
C ASP A 218 13.01 -41.27 -34.67
N PRO A 219 13.45 -42.50 -34.36
CA PRO A 219 13.87 -43.46 -35.38
C PRO A 219 12.72 -43.91 -36.28
N THR A 220 11.47 -43.68 -35.89
CA THR A 220 10.28 -44.10 -36.64
C THR A 220 9.72 -43.00 -37.54
N GLY A 221 10.22 -41.76 -37.46
CA GLY A 221 9.69 -40.59 -38.16
C GLY A 221 8.25 -40.24 -37.75
N LEU A 222 7.85 -40.54 -36.51
CA LEU A 222 6.51 -40.24 -36.01
C LEU A 222 6.22 -38.73 -36.00
N ARG A 223 7.18 -37.90 -35.61
CA ARG A 223 7.04 -36.43 -35.55
C ARG A 223 6.80 -35.85 -36.93
N ASP A 224 7.57 -36.27 -37.93
CA ASP A 224 7.41 -35.81 -39.31
C ASP A 224 6.05 -36.24 -39.88
N ARG A 225 5.60 -37.47 -39.56
CA ARG A 225 4.24 -37.92 -39.92
C ARG A 225 3.15 -37.08 -39.24
N ILE A 226 3.29 -36.76 -37.96
CA ILE A 226 2.33 -35.92 -37.23
C ILE A 226 2.32 -34.50 -37.81
N GLU A 227 3.49 -33.92 -38.11
CA GLU A 227 3.59 -32.63 -38.78
C GLU A 227 2.85 -32.65 -40.12
N GLN A 228 3.05 -33.69 -40.93
CA GLN A 228 2.36 -33.84 -42.21
C GLN A 228 0.85 -34.05 -42.04
N TRP A 229 0.41 -34.91 -41.12
CA TRP A 229 -1.02 -35.17 -40.83
C TRP A 229 -1.75 -33.95 -40.28
N THR A 230 -1.03 -33.07 -39.57
CA THR A 230 -1.58 -31.84 -39.01
C THR A 230 -1.38 -30.63 -39.93
N PHE A 231 -0.88 -30.83 -41.15
CA PHE A 231 -0.55 -29.74 -42.09
C PHE A 231 0.35 -28.67 -41.47
N GLY A 232 1.31 -29.06 -40.63
CA GLY A 232 2.22 -28.15 -39.93
C GLY A 232 1.64 -27.50 -38.68
N LEU A 233 0.38 -27.77 -38.32
CA LEU A 233 -0.26 -27.16 -37.15
C LEU A 233 0.39 -27.60 -35.83
N TYR A 234 0.78 -28.87 -35.71
CA TYR A 234 1.43 -29.38 -34.50
C TYR A 234 2.69 -28.59 -34.09
N PRO A 235 3.73 -28.48 -34.94
CA PRO A 235 4.92 -27.71 -34.57
C PRO A 235 4.62 -26.20 -34.49
N ALA A 236 3.69 -25.68 -35.29
CA ALA A 236 3.28 -24.28 -35.21
C ALA A 236 2.65 -23.95 -33.85
N CYS A 237 1.74 -24.77 -33.34
CA CYS A 237 1.11 -24.59 -32.04
C CYS A 237 2.15 -24.55 -30.91
N ILE A 238 3.11 -25.49 -30.89
CA ILE A 238 4.18 -25.50 -29.89
C ILE A 238 5.04 -24.24 -30.03
N LYS A 239 5.47 -23.91 -31.25
CA LYS A 239 6.28 -22.71 -31.54
C LYS A 239 5.62 -21.43 -31.04
N TYR A 240 4.35 -21.21 -31.36
CA TYR A 240 3.63 -19.99 -30.95
C TYR A 240 3.29 -19.99 -29.45
N LEU A 241 3.00 -21.16 -28.86
CA LEU A 241 2.81 -21.27 -27.42
C LEU A 241 4.10 -20.90 -26.67
N MET A 242 5.24 -21.42 -27.09
CA MET A 242 6.54 -21.11 -26.48
C MET A 242 6.92 -19.63 -26.66
N SER A 243 6.55 -19.03 -27.80
CA SER A 243 6.79 -17.59 -28.05
C SER A 243 6.07 -16.70 -27.04
N ALA A 244 4.93 -17.14 -26.50
CA ALA A 244 4.21 -16.39 -25.45
C ALA A 244 4.95 -16.40 -24.10
N PHE A 245 5.86 -17.36 -23.88
CA PHE A 245 6.72 -17.42 -22.70
C PHE A 245 8.10 -16.78 -22.94
N ASP A 246 8.49 -16.52 -24.19
CA ASP A 246 9.76 -15.94 -24.59
C ASP A 246 9.71 -14.39 -24.67
N ILE A 247 8.98 -13.77 -23.72
CA ILE A 247 8.71 -12.33 -23.72
C ILE A 247 9.99 -11.48 -23.71
N PRO A 248 11.05 -11.80 -22.92
CA PRO A 248 12.31 -11.05 -22.97
C PRO A 248 12.98 -11.10 -24.35
N GLU A 249 12.91 -12.23 -25.03
CA GLU A 249 13.44 -12.38 -26.39
C GLU A 249 12.63 -11.54 -27.38
N VAL A 250 11.29 -11.59 -27.29
CA VAL A 250 10.41 -10.74 -28.11
C VAL A 250 10.70 -9.26 -27.88
N MET A 251 10.91 -8.83 -26.62
CA MET A 251 11.29 -7.47 -26.28
C MET A 251 12.64 -7.09 -26.90
N ALA A 252 13.67 -7.93 -26.72
CA ALA A 252 15.02 -7.68 -27.20
C ALA A 252 15.12 -7.66 -28.74
N VAL A 253 14.54 -8.65 -29.42
CA VAL A 253 14.53 -8.73 -30.90
C VAL A 253 13.75 -7.56 -31.49
N THR A 254 12.55 -7.27 -30.97
CA THR A 254 11.75 -6.13 -31.47
C THR A 254 12.47 -4.81 -31.21
N ARG A 255 13.04 -4.62 -30.03
CA ARG A 255 13.84 -3.43 -29.69
C ARG A 255 15.00 -3.24 -30.66
N THR A 256 15.79 -4.28 -30.94
CA THR A 256 16.91 -4.21 -31.89
C THR A 256 16.43 -3.80 -33.28
N ASN A 257 15.29 -4.33 -33.74
CA ASN A 257 14.70 -3.95 -35.02
C ASN A 257 14.23 -2.48 -35.02
N ILE A 258 13.53 -2.03 -33.96
CA ILE A 258 13.09 -0.64 -33.81
C ILE A 258 14.30 0.30 -33.85
N CYS A 259 15.36 -0.02 -33.11
CA CYS A 259 16.54 0.83 -33.03
C CYS A 259 17.35 0.89 -34.32
N ARG A 260 17.22 -0.12 -35.20
CA ARG A 260 17.88 -0.14 -36.52
C ARG A 260 17.04 0.52 -37.61
N GLU A 261 15.75 0.22 -37.66
CA GLU A 261 14.87 0.53 -38.80
C GLU A 261 13.81 1.60 -38.47
N GLY A 262 13.73 2.02 -37.21
CA GLY A 262 12.72 2.94 -36.71
C GLY A 262 11.41 2.25 -36.34
N MET A 263 10.60 2.90 -35.50
CA MET A 263 9.30 2.40 -35.04
C MET A 263 8.29 2.21 -36.20
N GLU A 264 8.44 2.99 -37.28
CA GLU A 264 7.56 2.95 -38.46
C GLU A 264 7.70 1.65 -39.27
N SER A 265 8.79 0.90 -39.09
CA SER A 265 9.00 -0.41 -39.72
C SER A 265 8.05 -1.49 -39.21
N LEU A 266 7.47 -1.31 -38.01
CA LEU A 266 6.59 -2.28 -37.39
C LEU A 266 5.14 -2.15 -37.86
N SER A 267 4.52 -3.30 -38.11
CA SER A 267 3.07 -3.37 -38.21
C SER A 267 2.40 -2.94 -36.91
N ARG A 268 1.15 -2.45 -36.98
CA ARG A 268 0.37 -2.05 -35.80
C ARG A 268 0.21 -3.19 -34.79
N SER A 269 0.05 -4.42 -35.26
CA SER A 269 0.01 -5.62 -34.40
C SER A 269 1.37 -5.91 -33.77
N GLY A 270 2.46 -5.77 -34.53
CA GLY A 270 3.82 -5.90 -33.99
C GLY A 270 4.12 -4.89 -32.89
N ALA A 271 3.76 -3.61 -33.10
CA ALA A 271 3.88 -2.58 -32.08
C ALA A 271 3.03 -2.88 -30.84
N ALA A 272 1.79 -3.38 -31.02
CA ALA A 272 0.93 -3.77 -29.90
C ALA A 272 1.53 -4.94 -29.10
N ILE A 273 2.07 -5.95 -29.76
CA ILE A 273 2.74 -7.09 -29.11
C ILE A 273 3.98 -6.61 -28.35
N TYR A 274 4.76 -5.69 -28.92
CA TYR A 274 5.91 -5.10 -28.26
C TYR A 274 5.52 -4.37 -26.97
N TYR A 275 4.59 -3.42 -27.05
CA TYR A 275 4.17 -2.67 -25.85
C TYR A 275 3.47 -3.54 -24.81
N ALA A 276 2.72 -4.57 -25.23
CA ALA A 276 2.15 -5.54 -24.30
C ALA A 276 3.24 -6.35 -23.58
N SER A 277 4.30 -6.75 -24.31
CA SER A 277 5.44 -7.47 -23.76
C SER A 277 6.21 -6.61 -22.74
N VAL A 278 6.53 -5.36 -23.10
CA VAL A 278 7.17 -4.39 -22.22
C VAL A 278 6.30 -4.12 -20.99
N PHE A 279 4.99 -3.91 -21.19
CA PHE A 279 4.05 -3.67 -20.10
C PHE A 279 4.07 -4.80 -19.08
N LEU A 280 4.00 -6.07 -19.50
CA LEU A 280 3.98 -7.20 -18.57
C LEU A 280 5.22 -7.24 -17.68
N TYR A 281 6.41 -7.07 -18.28
CA TYR A 281 7.67 -7.09 -17.52
C TYR A 281 7.83 -5.84 -16.65
N PHE A 282 7.60 -4.66 -17.22
CA PHE A 282 7.72 -3.40 -16.50
C PHE A 282 6.71 -3.31 -15.35
N TRP A 283 5.49 -3.82 -15.52
CA TRP A 283 4.48 -3.87 -14.48
C TRP A 283 4.94 -4.73 -13.30
N VAL A 284 5.40 -5.97 -13.54
CA VAL A 284 5.92 -6.83 -12.47
C VAL A 284 7.11 -6.17 -11.76
N PHE A 285 8.02 -5.57 -12.52
CA PHE A 285 9.23 -4.92 -12.01
C PHE A 285 8.93 -3.65 -11.19
N SER A 286 7.96 -2.85 -11.60
CA SER A 286 7.69 -1.53 -11.02
C SER A 286 6.75 -1.55 -9.81
N THR A 287 5.79 -2.47 -9.78
CA THR A 287 4.77 -2.55 -8.71
C THR A 287 5.30 -2.50 -7.27
N PRO A 288 6.43 -3.15 -6.89
CA PRO A 288 6.97 -3.04 -5.54
C PRO A 288 7.31 -1.59 -5.14
N VAL A 289 7.87 -0.85 -6.10
CA VAL A 289 8.33 0.53 -5.90
C VAL A 289 7.16 1.49 -5.85
N VAL A 290 6.10 1.26 -6.65
CA VAL A 290 4.88 2.08 -6.61
C VAL A 290 4.29 2.09 -5.20
N SER A 291 4.07 0.90 -4.63
CA SER A 291 3.55 0.75 -3.27
C SER A 291 4.50 1.33 -2.21
N LEU A 292 5.82 1.22 -2.42
CA LEU A 292 6.80 1.79 -1.49
C LEU A 292 6.74 3.32 -1.48
N VAL A 293 6.66 3.97 -2.64
CA VAL A 293 6.56 5.43 -2.75
C VAL A 293 5.25 5.91 -2.11
N PHE A 294 4.13 5.25 -2.40
CA PHE A 294 2.83 5.63 -1.82
C PHE A 294 2.74 5.37 -0.31
N GLY A 295 3.24 4.23 0.17
CA GLY A 295 3.33 3.93 1.59
C GLY A 295 4.24 4.91 2.36
N SER A 296 5.35 5.32 1.75
CA SER A 296 6.23 6.37 2.29
C SER A 296 5.54 7.73 2.33
N TYR A 297 4.78 8.07 1.29
CA TYR A 297 3.95 9.27 1.26
C TYR A 297 2.95 9.32 2.42
N LEU A 298 2.21 8.24 2.66
CA LEU A 298 1.26 8.16 3.77
C LEU A 298 1.97 8.28 5.13
N TYR A 299 3.12 7.62 5.30
CA TYR A 299 3.93 7.69 6.51
C TYR A 299 4.43 9.12 6.81
N ILE A 300 4.95 9.82 5.78
CA ILE A 300 5.42 11.20 5.93
C ILE A 300 4.23 12.14 6.20
N SER A 301 3.15 11.96 5.45
CA SER A 301 1.93 12.77 5.55
C SER A 301 1.31 12.73 6.94
N ILE A 302 1.19 11.54 7.54
CA ILE A 302 0.58 11.41 8.86
C ILE A 302 1.50 11.90 9.98
N ASN A 303 2.81 11.59 9.95
CA ASN A 303 3.71 11.90 11.06
C ASN A 303 4.22 13.34 11.08
N TRP A 304 4.41 13.98 9.91
CA TRP A 304 4.94 15.35 9.83
C TRP A 304 3.89 16.38 9.47
N LEU A 305 2.96 16.03 8.58
CA LEU A 305 1.94 16.97 8.09
C LEU A 305 0.62 16.82 8.83
N HIS A 306 0.44 15.75 9.61
CA HIS A 306 -0.80 15.43 10.34
C HIS A 306 -2.04 15.41 9.42
N ILE A 307 -1.87 14.93 8.19
CA ILE A 307 -2.93 14.74 7.18
C ILE A 307 -3.05 13.26 6.81
N HIS A 308 -4.08 12.94 6.03
CA HIS A 308 -4.34 11.58 5.54
C HIS A 308 -4.44 10.54 6.66
N PHE A 309 -4.90 10.94 7.84
CA PHE A 309 -4.90 10.07 9.00
C PHE A 309 -5.83 8.87 8.82
N ASP A 310 -6.90 9.05 8.04
CA ASP A 310 -7.86 8.00 7.74
C ASP A 310 -7.27 7.02 6.71
N GLU A 311 -6.72 7.51 5.59
CA GLU A 311 -6.09 6.68 4.56
C GLU A 311 -4.86 5.93 5.09
N ALA A 312 -4.03 6.58 5.91
CA ALA A 312 -2.82 6.00 6.47
C ALA A 312 -3.09 4.89 7.49
N PHE A 313 -4.23 4.88 8.18
CA PHE A 313 -4.55 3.84 9.16
C PHE A 313 -5.56 2.81 8.64
N SER A 314 -6.50 3.21 7.78
CA SER A 314 -7.43 2.31 7.09
C SER A 314 -6.67 1.34 6.17
N SER A 315 -5.66 1.82 5.43
CA SER A 315 -4.82 0.98 4.57
C SER A 315 -4.03 -0.09 5.33
N LEU A 316 -3.78 0.10 6.63
CA LEU A 316 -3.13 -0.90 7.49
C LEU A 316 -4.12 -1.94 8.04
N ARG A 317 -5.42 -1.65 8.03
CA ARG A 317 -6.51 -2.54 8.48
C ARG A 317 -6.21 -3.10 9.87
N ILE A 318 -5.94 -2.21 10.81
CA ILE A 318 -5.50 -2.56 12.16
C ILE A 318 -6.72 -2.85 13.03
N ALA A 319 -7.00 -4.13 13.27
CA ALA A 319 -8.09 -4.56 14.16
C ALA A 319 -7.71 -4.52 15.66
N ASN A 320 -6.45 -4.23 15.97
CA ASN A 320 -5.91 -4.16 17.34
C ASN A 320 -6.35 -2.88 18.07
N TYR A 321 -6.03 -2.78 19.36
CA TYR A 321 -6.34 -1.64 20.23
C TYR A 321 -7.84 -1.37 20.39
N LYS A 322 -8.59 -2.40 20.76
CA LYS A 322 -10.02 -2.27 21.12
C LYS A 322 -10.16 -1.76 22.53
N SER A 323 -11.20 -0.97 22.79
CA SER A 323 -11.51 -0.48 24.13
C SER A 323 -13.00 -0.18 24.28
N PHE A 324 -13.47 -0.15 25.52
CA PHE A 324 -14.78 0.34 25.89
C PHE A 324 -14.72 1.07 27.23
N THR A 325 -15.54 2.11 27.39
CA THR A 325 -15.63 2.89 28.63
C THR A 325 -16.86 2.48 29.41
N ARG A 326 -16.67 2.16 30.68
CA ARG A 326 -17.72 1.84 31.65
C ARG A 326 -17.85 3.00 32.64
N PHE A 327 -19.10 3.36 32.89
CA PHE A 327 -19.50 4.34 33.87
C PHE A 327 -20.14 3.62 35.06
N HIS A 328 -19.78 4.03 36.27
CA HIS A 328 -20.31 3.51 37.51
C HIS A 328 -20.71 4.68 38.40
N ILE A 329 -22.01 4.85 38.61
CA ILE A 329 -22.54 5.86 39.52
C ILE A 329 -22.43 5.29 40.93
N LYS A 330 -21.62 5.93 41.77
CA LYS A 330 -21.42 5.54 43.16
C LYS A 330 -22.60 5.99 44.03
N PRO A 331 -22.78 5.41 45.24
CA PRO A 331 -23.84 5.82 46.16
C PRO A 331 -23.79 7.29 46.61
N ASP A 332 -22.60 7.90 46.63
CA ASP A 332 -22.38 9.33 46.92
C ASP A 332 -22.81 10.26 45.76
N GLY A 333 -23.10 9.68 44.59
CA GLY A 333 -23.46 10.40 43.36
C GLY A 333 -22.26 10.73 42.47
N ASP A 334 -21.03 10.37 42.86
CA ASP A 334 -19.85 10.51 42.01
C ASP A 334 -19.90 9.51 40.85
N LEU A 335 -19.41 9.91 39.69
CA LEU A 335 -19.31 9.05 38.52
C LEU A 335 -17.89 8.51 38.39
N GLU A 336 -17.70 7.23 38.70
CA GLU A 336 -16.45 6.53 38.44
C GLU A 336 -16.42 6.04 36.99
N VAL A 337 -15.36 6.41 36.27
CA VAL A 337 -15.19 6.10 34.85
C VAL A 337 -13.96 5.23 34.67
N PHE A 338 -14.14 4.09 34.00
CA PHE A 338 -13.06 3.17 33.66
C PHE A 338 -13.06 2.90 32.17
N THR A 339 -11.91 2.99 31.53
CA THR A 339 -11.75 2.52 30.16
C THR A 339 -10.92 1.24 30.17
N LEU A 340 -11.48 0.19 29.60
CA LEU A 340 -10.84 -1.12 29.47
C LEU A 340 -10.37 -1.28 28.04
N GLY A 341 -9.11 -1.67 27.85
CA GLY A 341 -8.48 -1.83 26.54
C GLY A 341 -7.86 -3.22 26.35
N VAL A 342 -7.82 -3.67 25.09
CA VAL A 342 -7.18 -4.90 24.63
C VAL A 342 -6.24 -4.56 23.47
N ASP A 343 -4.93 -4.74 23.66
CA ASP A 343 -3.91 -4.32 22.69
C ASP A 343 -3.98 -5.16 21.41
N LYS A 344 -4.09 -6.49 21.55
CA LYS A 344 -4.14 -7.45 20.44
C LYS A 344 -5.43 -8.22 20.50
N VAL A 345 -6.22 -8.14 19.43
CA VAL A 345 -7.47 -8.91 19.34
C VAL A 345 -7.18 -10.31 18.79
N PRO A 346 -7.85 -11.35 19.32
CA PRO A 346 -7.78 -12.69 18.74
C PRO A 346 -8.46 -12.70 17.36
N LYS A 347 -7.86 -13.44 16.42
CA LYS A 347 -8.38 -13.61 15.06
C LYS A 347 -9.20 -14.87 14.89
N GLU A 348 -8.94 -15.86 15.74
CA GLU A 348 -9.59 -17.16 15.72
C GLU A 348 -10.37 -17.33 17.02
N TRP A 349 -11.64 -17.63 16.84
CA TRP A 349 -12.61 -17.80 17.91
C TRP A 349 -13.18 -19.21 17.83
N LYS A 350 -13.41 -19.82 19.00
CA LYS A 350 -14.06 -21.12 19.13
C LYS A 350 -15.20 -21.02 20.13
N LEU A 351 -16.15 -21.95 20.02
CA LEU A 351 -17.22 -22.07 21.01
C LEU A 351 -16.59 -22.40 22.37
N ASP A 352 -16.99 -21.66 23.40
CA ASP A 352 -16.58 -21.97 24.77
C ASP A 352 -17.34 -23.20 25.26
N LYS A 353 -16.58 -24.25 25.61
CA LYS A 353 -17.13 -25.52 26.08
C LYS A 353 -17.88 -25.36 27.40
N ASP A 354 -17.39 -24.48 28.27
CA ASP A 354 -17.99 -24.26 29.59
C ASP A 354 -19.31 -23.49 29.46
N TRP A 355 -19.39 -22.56 28.51
CA TRP A 355 -20.63 -21.87 28.16
C TRP A 355 -21.70 -22.81 27.59
N ASP A 356 -21.30 -23.77 26.74
CA ASP A 356 -22.24 -24.72 26.11
C ASP A 356 -22.69 -25.83 27.06
N ALA A 357 -21.81 -26.23 27.99
CA ALA A 357 -22.12 -27.17 29.06
C ALA A 357 -23.03 -26.59 30.16
N GLU A 358 -23.13 -25.25 30.28
CA GLU A 358 -23.99 -24.62 31.29
C GLU A 358 -25.49 -24.88 30.99
N PRO A 359 -26.26 -25.44 31.95
CA PRO A 359 -27.67 -25.75 31.75
C PRO A 359 -28.46 -24.54 31.27
N ARG A 360 -29.17 -24.69 30.15
CA ARG A 360 -29.97 -23.62 29.52
C ARG A 360 -31.28 -23.43 30.30
N SER A 361 -31.22 -22.91 31.53
CA SER A 361 -32.42 -22.53 32.30
C SER A 361 -33.20 -21.44 31.57
N THR A 362 -34.52 -21.41 31.77
CA THR A 362 -35.46 -20.39 31.25
C THR A 362 -34.99 -18.97 31.58
N VAL A 363 -34.37 -18.34 30.58
CA VAL A 363 -33.91 -16.94 30.50
C VAL A 363 -32.97 -16.48 31.63
N LYS A 364 -31.66 -16.70 31.43
CA LYS A 364 -30.61 -15.88 32.03
C LYS A 364 -29.96 -15.06 30.92
N MET A 365 -29.99 -13.73 31.04
CA MET A 365 -29.15 -12.84 30.23
C MET A 365 -27.69 -13.32 30.32
N SER A 366 -26.90 -13.18 29.25
CA SER A 366 -25.53 -13.73 29.21
C SER A 366 -24.67 -13.32 30.40
N HIS A 367 -24.82 -12.10 30.92
CA HIS A 367 -24.06 -11.60 32.07
C HIS A 367 -24.44 -12.22 33.43
N HIS A 368 -25.53 -13.00 33.52
CA HIS A 368 -25.92 -13.75 34.72
C HIS A 368 -25.41 -15.20 34.73
N ARG A 369 -24.78 -15.64 33.64
CA ARG A 369 -24.17 -16.97 33.52
C ARG A 369 -22.85 -17.03 34.27
N ARG A 370 -22.45 -18.24 34.68
CA ARG A 370 -21.11 -18.46 35.23
C ARG A 370 -20.05 -18.24 34.15
N PHE A 371 -20.37 -18.64 32.92
CA PHE A 371 -19.56 -18.38 31.73
C PHE A 371 -20.36 -17.46 30.81
N PRO A 372 -20.12 -16.14 30.84
CA PRO A 372 -20.98 -15.18 30.14
C PRO A 372 -20.71 -15.09 28.63
N SER A 373 -19.51 -15.45 28.18
CA SER A 373 -19.14 -15.38 26.77
C SER A 373 -19.41 -16.71 26.06
N LYS A 374 -20.13 -16.67 24.94
CA LYS A 374 -20.32 -17.83 24.06
C LYS A 374 -19.03 -18.23 23.34
N TRP A 375 -18.15 -17.26 23.10
CA TRP A 375 -16.94 -17.43 22.32
C TRP A 375 -15.71 -17.16 23.18
N CYS A 376 -14.68 -17.99 23.02
CA CYS A 376 -13.36 -17.75 23.58
C CYS A 376 -12.32 -17.77 22.47
N ALA A 377 -11.17 -17.14 22.71
CA ALA A 377 -10.06 -17.20 21.78
C ALA A 377 -9.55 -18.65 21.68
N THR A 378 -9.12 -19.06 20.48
CA THR A 378 -8.53 -20.41 20.31
C THR A 378 -7.32 -20.60 21.23
N THR A 379 -6.49 -19.56 21.34
CA THR A 379 -5.32 -19.46 22.23
C THR A 379 -5.69 -18.69 23.50
N LEU A 380 -5.67 -19.36 24.65
CA LEU A 380 -6.15 -18.81 25.92
C LEU A 380 -5.38 -17.53 26.34
N GLN A 381 -4.09 -17.45 26.07
CA GLN A 381 -3.24 -16.28 26.37
C GLN A 381 -3.61 -15.04 25.54
N GLN A 382 -4.38 -15.21 24.46
CA GLN A 382 -4.87 -14.14 23.60
C GLN A 382 -6.34 -13.81 23.88
N ASP A 383 -6.98 -14.50 24.84
CA ASP A 383 -8.37 -14.24 25.19
C ASP A 383 -8.50 -12.84 25.81
N PRO A 384 -9.46 -12.01 25.35
CA PRO A 384 -9.71 -10.69 25.93
C PRO A 384 -9.91 -10.72 27.44
N VAL A 385 -10.49 -11.78 28.01
CA VAL A 385 -10.67 -11.91 29.47
C VAL A 385 -9.33 -11.92 30.21
N ASN A 386 -8.28 -12.47 29.59
CA ASN A 386 -6.94 -12.57 30.18
C ASN A 386 -6.02 -11.41 29.82
N THR A 387 -6.36 -10.65 28.76
CA THR A 387 -5.48 -9.61 28.19
C THR A 387 -6.03 -8.19 28.39
N VAL A 388 -7.28 -8.05 28.83
CA VAL A 388 -7.89 -6.76 29.12
C VAL A 388 -7.15 -6.04 30.25
N LYS A 389 -6.93 -4.74 30.08
CA LYS A 389 -6.31 -3.86 31.08
C LYS A 389 -7.10 -2.57 31.22
N ILE A 390 -6.98 -1.93 32.38
CA ILE A 390 -7.49 -0.57 32.57
C ILE A 390 -6.52 0.40 31.89
N VAL A 391 -6.98 1.11 30.87
CA VAL A 391 -6.17 2.12 30.14
C VAL A 391 -6.37 3.53 30.68
N ASP A 392 -7.48 3.77 31.38
CA ASP A 392 -7.73 5.02 32.09
C ASP A 392 -8.75 4.80 33.21
N LYS A 393 -8.59 5.54 34.31
CA LYS A 393 -9.50 5.54 35.44
C LYS A 393 -9.54 6.95 36.04
N PHE A 394 -10.74 7.50 36.20
CA PHE A 394 -10.94 8.79 36.87
C PHE A 394 -12.35 8.87 37.48
N VAL A 395 -12.53 9.85 38.36
CA VAL A 395 -13.81 10.12 39.02
C VAL A 395 -14.26 11.52 38.61
N ILE A 396 -15.53 11.65 38.23
CA ILE A 396 -16.20 12.94 38.08
C ILE A 396 -17.01 13.15 39.35
N HIS A 397 -16.61 14.14 40.15
CA HIS A 397 -17.31 14.46 41.37
C HIS A 397 -18.65 15.13 41.07
N ARG A 398 -19.66 14.78 41.86
CA ARG A 398 -20.93 15.49 41.82
C ARG A 398 -20.69 16.96 42.18
N SER A 399 -21.18 17.88 41.37
CA SER A 399 -21.18 19.31 41.72
C SER A 399 -21.90 19.48 43.06
N GLU A 400 -21.25 20.10 44.04
CA GLU A 400 -21.91 20.49 45.28
C GLU A 400 -23.15 21.31 44.89
N LYS A 401 -24.33 20.95 45.41
CA LYS A 401 -25.44 21.89 45.39
C LYS A 401 -24.90 23.14 46.07
N GLU A 402 -25.01 24.31 45.43
CA GLU A 402 -24.98 25.58 46.14
C GLU A 402 -26.01 25.46 47.28
N THR A 403 -25.54 25.10 48.47
CA THR A 403 -26.33 25.19 49.69
C THR A 403 -26.53 26.68 49.89
N GLY A 404 -27.79 27.09 49.77
CA GLY A 404 -28.20 28.49 49.67
C GLY A 404 -27.48 29.41 50.64
N GLY A 405 -26.92 30.48 50.09
CA GLY A 405 -26.81 31.74 50.83
C GLY A 405 -28.22 32.22 51.10
N SER A 406 -28.68 31.98 52.33
CA SER A 406 -29.81 32.66 52.96
C SER A 406 -29.53 34.14 53.14
#